data_AF-A0A8R7PQD7-F1
#
_entry.id   AF-A0A8R7PQD7-F1
#
_cell.length_a   1.000
_cell.length_b   1.000
_cell.length_c   1.000
_cell.angle_alpha   90.00
_cell.angle_beta   90.00
_cell.angle_gamma   90.00
#
_symmetry.space_group_name_H-M   'P 1'
#
loop_
_entity.id
_entity.type
_entity.pdbx_description
1 polymer ?
#
loop_
_entity_poly.entity_id
_entity_poly.type
_entity_poly.pdbx_seq_one_letter_code
_entity_poly.pdbx_strand_id
1 'polypeptide(L)'
;MASPAKRPKHSSPGKRPEMPPPAEEGPAEDPRLLLRRRWEFASVLHFLQVFEPVIEANLGLSADEIETALIANNDDLARIHIALLKGIPPVNKKLKLNVDDGWVIATAKKLSDWWSWVAEGENPFEKNRGKEVETFKEQDPVSRLFILKALCEVRLEQDDAVCYITDEMKKGVSIGNFRKDKLGSASDGAIYWYVGDSTIGHRLYKEDVLVGFKNNWKGKDGRLTKPVTNIQWETVATNLDEFLEISVTFPAEMFFMCISLF
;
A
#
# COMPACT_ATOMS: atom_id res chain seq x y z
N MET A 1 -53.13 -61.13 -10.95
CA MET A 1 -51.97 -61.98 -10.59
C MET A 1 -50.94 -61.10 -9.91
N ALA A 2 -50.67 -61.33 -8.63
CA ALA A 2 -49.75 -60.55 -7.80
C ALA A 2 -48.32 -61.10 -7.91
N SER A 3 -47.33 -60.22 -8.09
CA SER A 3 -45.90 -60.56 -8.02
C SER A 3 -45.31 -60.11 -6.67
N PRO A 4 -44.29 -60.81 -6.12
CA PRO A 4 -43.94 -60.74 -4.71
C PRO A 4 -42.90 -59.65 -4.37
N ALA A 5 -42.98 -59.19 -3.12
CA ALA A 5 -42.14 -58.18 -2.49
C ALA A 5 -40.65 -58.57 -2.41
N LYS A 6 -39.76 -57.64 -2.72
CA LYS A 6 -38.31 -57.75 -2.46
C LYS A 6 -37.99 -57.32 -1.01
N ARG A 7 -37.33 -58.21 -0.26
CA ARG A 7 -36.74 -57.90 1.07
C ARG A 7 -35.61 -56.86 0.96
N PRO A 8 -35.44 -55.96 1.95
CA PRO A 8 -34.32 -55.02 1.96
C PRO A 8 -33.03 -55.70 2.43
N LYS A 9 -31.91 -55.34 1.79
CA LYS A 9 -30.55 -55.74 2.20
C LYS A 9 -30.08 -54.83 3.35
N HIS A 10 -29.64 -55.44 4.44
CA HIS A 10 -28.94 -54.75 5.54
C HIS A 10 -27.63 -54.13 5.01
N SER A 11 -27.42 -52.85 5.32
CA SER A 11 -26.18 -52.12 5.04
C SER A 11 -25.36 -52.03 6.33
N SER A 12 -24.10 -52.47 6.28
CA SER A 12 -23.14 -52.40 7.40
C SER A 12 -22.75 -50.95 7.74
N PRO A 13 -22.30 -50.65 8.98
CA PRO A 13 -22.01 -49.29 9.41
C PRO A 13 -20.68 -48.78 8.81
N GLY A 14 -20.72 -47.57 8.25
CA GLY A 14 -19.58 -46.92 7.61
C GLY A 14 -18.45 -46.55 8.55
N LYS A 15 -17.20 -46.74 8.07
CA LYS A 15 -15.99 -46.17 8.66
C LYS A 15 -16.07 -44.63 8.62
N ARG A 16 -15.85 -43.99 9.77
CA ARG A 16 -15.70 -42.54 9.89
C ARG A 16 -14.37 -42.13 9.24
N PRO A 17 -14.32 -41.13 8.33
CA PRO A 17 -13.06 -40.66 7.77
C PRO A 17 -12.26 -39.94 8.87
N GLU A 18 -11.01 -40.37 9.09
CA GLU A 18 -10.04 -39.60 9.87
C GLU A 18 -9.73 -38.30 9.13
N MET A 19 -9.82 -37.19 9.86
CA MET A 19 -9.50 -35.85 9.36
C MET A 19 -7.97 -35.75 9.18
N PRO A 20 -7.47 -35.25 8.05
CA PRO A 20 -6.04 -35.05 7.88
C PRO A 20 -5.51 -34.01 8.87
N PRO A 21 -4.25 -34.13 9.32
CA PRO A 21 -3.65 -33.18 10.25
C PRO A 21 -3.63 -31.76 9.64
N PRO A 22 -3.67 -30.71 10.48
CA PRO A 22 -3.57 -29.33 10.01
C PRO A 22 -2.29 -29.13 9.21
N ALA A 23 -2.39 -28.47 8.05
CA ALA A 23 -1.23 -28.08 7.28
C ALA A 23 -0.31 -27.22 8.15
N GLU A 24 0.98 -27.54 8.19
CA GLU A 24 1.97 -26.69 8.86
C GLU A 24 1.93 -25.30 8.23
N GLU A 25 1.68 -24.28 9.06
CA GLU A 25 1.77 -22.88 8.65
C GLU A 25 3.21 -22.64 8.16
N GLY A 26 3.34 -22.28 6.88
CA GLY A 26 4.63 -21.90 6.31
C GLY A 26 5.28 -20.75 7.09
N PRO A 27 6.60 -20.53 6.92
CA PRO A 27 7.30 -19.47 7.64
C PRO A 27 6.60 -18.13 7.42
N ALA A 28 6.37 -17.39 8.51
CA ALA A 28 5.80 -16.06 8.46
C ALA A 28 6.64 -15.19 7.50
N GLU A 29 5.98 -14.63 6.49
CA GLU A 29 6.62 -13.80 5.47
C GLU A 29 7.24 -12.55 6.13
N ASP A 30 8.41 -12.13 5.65
CA ASP A 30 9.09 -10.93 6.18
C ASP A 30 8.17 -9.70 6.02
N PRO A 31 7.81 -9.02 7.12
CA PRO A 31 6.93 -7.85 7.06
C PRO A 31 7.50 -6.72 6.20
N ARG A 32 8.83 -6.61 6.06
CA ARG A 32 9.44 -5.61 5.18
C ARG A 32 9.19 -5.93 3.71
N LEU A 33 9.29 -7.22 3.32
CA LEU A 33 8.94 -7.65 1.97
C LEU A 33 7.46 -7.41 1.65
N LEU A 34 6.56 -7.62 2.62
CA LEU A 34 5.13 -7.32 2.47
C LEU A 34 4.86 -5.85 2.18
N LEU A 35 5.61 -4.93 2.80
CA LEU A 35 5.53 -3.50 2.51
C LEU A 35 6.12 -3.16 1.14
N ARG A 36 7.24 -3.77 0.76
CA ARG A 36 7.93 -3.53 -0.52
C ARG A 36 7.16 -4.02 -1.74
N ARG A 37 6.19 -4.91 -1.56
CA ARG A 37 5.29 -5.44 -2.61
C ARG A 37 4.02 -4.60 -2.83
N ARG A 38 4.02 -3.37 -2.32
CA ARG A 38 2.84 -2.51 -2.27
C ARG A 38 3.12 -1.16 -2.90
N TRP A 39 2.30 -0.80 -3.86
CA TRP A 39 2.34 0.54 -4.47
C TRP A 39 1.96 1.61 -3.44
N GLU A 40 1.20 1.26 -2.39
CA GLU A 40 0.83 2.16 -1.31
C GLU A 40 2.05 2.67 -0.54
N PHE A 41 3.11 1.87 -0.44
CA PHE A 41 4.34 2.34 0.17
C PHE A 41 5.05 3.35 -0.74
N ALA A 42 5.13 3.06 -2.04
CA ALA A 42 5.69 3.99 -3.02
C ALA A 42 4.94 5.33 -3.06
N SER A 43 3.60 5.31 -2.92
CA SER A 43 2.79 6.53 -2.90
C SER A 43 3.00 7.36 -1.64
N VAL A 44 3.17 6.73 -0.47
CA VAL A 44 3.55 7.43 0.78
C VAL A 44 4.92 8.08 0.64
N LEU A 45 5.92 7.37 0.13
CA LEU A 45 7.26 7.93 -0.07
C LEU A 45 7.23 9.11 -1.04
N HIS A 46 6.52 8.96 -2.17
CA HIS A 46 6.36 10.03 -3.15
C HIS A 46 5.65 11.26 -2.56
N PHE A 47 4.61 11.06 -1.74
CA PHE A 47 3.92 12.15 -1.06
C PHE A 47 4.88 12.89 -0.12
N LEU A 48 5.59 12.17 0.76
CA LEU A 48 6.51 12.78 1.72
C LEU A 48 7.65 13.52 1.01
N GLN A 49 8.11 13.02 -0.14
CA GLN A 49 9.10 13.68 -0.99
C GLN A 49 8.58 15.02 -1.55
N VAL A 50 7.43 14.99 -2.24
CA VAL A 50 6.93 16.15 -2.98
C VAL A 50 6.44 17.27 -2.07
N PHE A 51 5.81 16.90 -0.95
CA PHE A 51 5.18 17.84 -0.02
C PHE A 51 6.04 18.14 1.21
N GLU A 52 7.30 17.70 1.23
CA GLU A 52 8.27 18.06 2.28
C GLU A 52 8.25 19.57 2.61
N PRO A 53 8.22 20.50 1.62
CA PRO A 53 8.23 21.94 1.90
C PRO A 53 7.02 22.46 2.67
N VAL A 54 5.86 21.77 2.62
CA VAL A 54 4.62 22.18 3.30
C VAL A 54 4.30 21.34 4.55
N ILE A 55 4.99 20.23 4.76
CA ILE A 55 4.81 19.40 5.96
C ILE A 55 5.55 20.04 7.17
N GLU A 56 6.53 20.92 6.93
CA GLU A 56 7.24 21.74 7.94
C GLU A 56 7.77 20.93 9.15
N ALA A 57 8.07 19.64 8.96
CA ALA A 57 8.41 18.74 10.07
C ALA A 57 9.86 18.23 10.06
N ASN A 58 10.65 18.60 9.04
CA ASN A 58 12.01 18.09 8.78
C ASN A 58 12.14 16.63 9.22
N LEU A 59 11.35 15.76 8.60
CA LEU A 59 11.26 14.36 9.02
C LEU A 59 12.63 13.68 8.89
N GLY A 60 13.33 13.94 7.77
CA GLY A 60 14.69 13.47 7.51
C GLY A 60 14.80 11.94 7.53
N LEU A 61 13.70 11.25 7.25
CA LEU A 61 13.60 9.80 7.33
C LEU A 61 13.86 9.18 5.95
N SER A 62 14.74 8.19 5.93
CA SER A 62 14.91 7.27 4.80
C SER A 62 13.70 6.33 4.67
N ALA A 63 13.54 5.74 3.50
CA ALA A 63 12.50 4.74 3.27
C ALA A 63 12.66 3.52 4.19
N ASP A 64 13.89 3.11 4.53
CA ASP A 64 14.14 1.99 5.43
C ASP A 64 13.76 2.30 6.89
N GLU A 65 13.91 3.55 7.31
CA GLU A 65 13.43 4.03 8.62
C GLU A 65 11.90 4.06 8.66
N ILE A 66 11.24 4.47 7.56
CA ILE A 66 9.77 4.45 7.47
C ILE A 66 9.24 3.02 7.46
N GLU A 67 9.88 2.07 6.75
CA GLU A 67 9.55 0.65 6.85
C GLU A 67 9.68 0.14 8.29
N THR A 68 10.78 0.48 8.94
CA THR A 68 11.04 0.10 10.33
C THR A 68 9.98 0.69 11.26
N ALA A 69 9.56 1.93 11.02
CA ALA A 69 8.54 2.61 11.79
C ALA A 69 7.16 1.95 11.65
N LEU A 70 6.78 1.54 10.44
CA LEU A 70 5.55 0.79 10.18
C LEU A 70 5.55 -0.60 10.85
N ILE A 71 6.70 -1.28 10.83
CA ILE A 71 6.86 -2.61 11.42
C ILE A 71 6.82 -2.52 12.96
N ALA A 72 7.65 -1.65 13.53
CA ALA A 72 7.87 -1.57 14.97
C ALA A 72 6.83 -0.70 15.70
N ASN A 73 6.05 0.12 14.98
CA ASN A 73 5.17 1.13 15.58
C ASN A 73 5.94 2.05 16.55
N ASN A 74 7.02 2.65 16.07
CA ASN A 74 7.94 3.45 16.88
C ASN A 74 7.60 4.96 16.83
N ASP A 75 8.43 5.76 17.47
CA ASP A 75 8.26 7.22 17.55
C ASP A 75 8.34 7.93 16.19
N ASP A 76 9.07 7.37 15.21
CA ASP A 76 9.10 7.95 13.86
C ASP A 76 7.74 7.83 13.17
N LEU A 77 7.02 6.73 13.39
CA LEU A 77 5.65 6.59 12.88
C LEU A 77 4.75 7.67 13.47
N ALA A 78 4.87 7.94 14.77
CA ALA A 78 4.14 9.01 15.43
C ALA A 78 4.53 10.39 14.86
N ARG A 79 5.83 10.66 14.66
CA ARG A 79 6.33 11.92 14.07
C ARG A 79 5.71 12.19 12.69
N ILE A 80 5.67 11.17 11.82
CA ILE A 80 5.06 11.28 10.49
C ILE A 80 3.57 11.63 10.61
N HIS A 81 2.80 10.88 11.41
CA HIS A 81 1.37 11.13 11.56
C HIS A 81 1.08 12.51 12.14
N ILE A 82 1.84 12.94 13.16
CA ILE A 82 1.69 14.26 13.77
C ILE A 82 1.95 15.36 12.74
N ALA A 83 3.00 15.21 11.92
CA ALA A 83 3.33 16.17 10.87
C ALA A 83 2.19 16.32 9.85
N LEU A 84 1.60 15.21 9.40
CA LEU A 84 0.45 15.22 8.50
C LEU A 84 -0.78 15.86 9.16
N LEU A 85 -1.10 15.47 10.40
CA LEU A 85 -2.28 15.97 11.14
C LEU A 85 -2.26 17.48 11.37
N LYS A 86 -1.07 18.08 11.54
CA LYS A 86 -0.95 19.54 11.70
C LYS A 86 -1.43 20.31 10.47
N GLY A 87 -1.31 19.72 9.28
CA GLY A 87 -1.79 20.30 8.03
C GLY A 87 -3.24 19.98 7.68
N ILE A 88 -4.01 19.30 8.56
CA ILE A 88 -5.41 18.93 8.30
C ILE A 88 -6.36 19.66 9.28
N PRO A 89 -6.92 20.82 8.91
CA PRO A 89 -7.89 21.55 9.72
C PRO A 89 -9.19 20.77 10.01
N PRO A 90 -9.90 21.08 11.11
CA PRO A 90 -9.41 21.83 12.25
C PRO A 90 -8.34 21.02 13.00
N VAL A 91 -7.25 21.67 13.37
CA VAL A 91 -6.25 21.09 14.28
C VAL A 91 -6.87 21.10 15.67
N ASN A 92 -7.16 19.93 16.23
CA ASN A 92 -7.79 19.84 17.52
C ASN A 92 -6.80 20.20 18.63
N LYS A 93 -6.75 21.49 19.00
CA LYS A 93 -5.85 22.02 20.03
C LYS A 93 -6.00 21.36 21.41
N LYS A 94 -7.13 20.68 21.66
CA LYS A 94 -7.35 19.92 22.91
C LYS A 94 -6.67 18.55 22.89
N LEU A 95 -6.58 17.91 21.71
CA LEU A 95 -5.75 16.72 21.57
C LEU A 95 -4.30 17.16 21.48
N LYS A 96 -3.57 16.91 22.56
CA LYS A 96 -2.11 17.08 22.56
C LYS A 96 -1.52 15.99 21.67
N LEU A 97 -1.34 16.27 20.39
CA LEU A 97 -0.81 15.31 19.42
C LEU A 97 0.53 14.69 19.85
N ASN A 98 1.34 15.45 20.58
CA ASN A 98 2.65 15.04 21.08
C ASN A 98 2.63 14.38 22.47
N VAL A 99 1.45 14.17 23.07
CA VAL A 99 1.33 13.59 24.40
C VAL A 99 0.51 12.32 24.31
N ASP A 100 1.07 11.24 24.84
CA ASP A 100 0.51 9.89 24.76
C ASP A 100 0.20 9.49 23.31
N ASP A 101 -0.80 8.64 23.10
CA ASP A 101 -1.29 8.23 21.78
C ASP A 101 -2.33 9.21 21.18
N GLY A 102 -2.27 10.49 21.55
CA GLY A 102 -3.24 11.50 21.11
C GLY A 102 -3.31 11.66 19.59
N TRP A 103 -2.20 11.45 18.89
CA TRP A 103 -2.17 11.45 17.43
C TRP A 103 -2.99 10.31 16.81
N VAL A 104 -3.06 9.13 17.45
CA VAL A 104 -3.85 8.00 16.96
C VAL A 104 -5.33 8.33 16.99
N ILE A 105 -5.81 8.90 18.10
CA ILE A 105 -7.21 9.31 18.25
C ILE A 105 -7.54 10.41 17.23
N ALA A 106 -6.62 11.34 16.99
CA ALA A 106 -6.79 12.37 15.97
C ALA A 106 -6.87 11.77 14.55
N THR A 107 -5.99 10.83 14.21
CA THR A 107 -6.01 10.09 12.94
C THR A 107 -7.33 9.34 12.76
N ALA A 108 -7.75 8.56 13.76
CA ALA A 108 -8.99 7.80 13.71
C ALA A 108 -10.21 8.72 13.48
N LYS A 109 -10.26 9.86 14.17
CA LYS A 109 -11.32 10.84 13.99
C LYS A 109 -11.32 11.44 12.58
N LYS A 110 -10.15 11.84 12.05
CA LYS A 110 -10.05 12.38 10.69
C LYS A 110 -10.48 11.36 9.65
N LEU A 111 -9.98 10.13 9.77
CA LEU A 111 -10.32 9.07 8.83
C LEU A 111 -11.80 8.68 8.93
N SER A 112 -12.45 8.76 10.09
CA SER A 112 -13.90 8.54 10.17
C SER A 112 -14.72 9.49 9.28
N ASP A 113 -14.24 10.72 9.06
CA ASP A 113 -14.94 11.71 8.22
C ASP A 113 -14.60 11.55 6.73
N TRP A 114 -13.40 11.02 6.42
CA TRP A 114 -12.84 11.01 5.06
C TRP A 114 -12.75 9.64 4.40
N TRP A 115 -12.85 8.54 5.16
CA TRP A 115 -12.46 7.19 4.71
C TRP A 115 -13.06 6.79 3.36
N SER A 116 -14.36 7.01 3.16
CA SER A 116 -15.08 6.66 1.94
C SER A 116 -14.55 7.37 0.67
N TRP A 117 -13.76 8.43 0.83
CA TRP A 117 -13.19 9.23 -0.26
C TRP A 117 -11.71 8.89 -0.53
N VAL A 118 -10.98 8.41 0.49
CA VAL A 118 -9.50 8.23 0.45
C VAL A 118 -9.05 6.78 0.57
N ALA A 119 -9.97 5.85 0.79
CA ALA A 119 -9.62 4.45 0.95
C ALA A 119 -10.74 3.54 0.48
N GLU A 120 -10.33 2.36 0.00
CA GLU A 120 -11.23 1.25 -0.28
C GLU A 120 -11.32 0.34 0.94
N GLY A 121 -12.46 -0.34 1.10
CA GLY A 121 -12.69 -1.28 2.19
C GLY A 121 -13.20 -0.64 3.49
N GLU A 122 -13.22 -1.42 4.56
CA GLU A 122 -13.74 -0.99 5.87
C GLU A 122 -12.70 -0.13 6.62
N ASN A 123 -13.17 0.91 7.30
CA ASN A 123 -12.30 1.73 8.13
C ASN A 123 -11.80 0.92 9.35
N PRO A 124 -10.47 0.80 9.55
CA PRO A 124 -9.91 -0.03 10.62
C PRO A 124 -10.32 0.45 12.03
N PHE A 125 -10.72 1.71 12.20
CA PHE A 125 -11.14 2.26 13.48
C PHE A 125 -12.65 2.12 13.78
N GLU A 126 -13.48 1.75 12.81
CA GLU A 126 -14.93 1.71 13.01
C GLU A 126 -15.40 0.57 13.91
N LYS A 127 -14.68 -0.56 13.90
CA LYS A 127 -15.08 -1.78 14.62
C LYS A 127 -15.03 -1.63 16.14
N ASN A 128 -14.13 -0.78 16.64
CA ASN A 128 -13.78 -0.67 18.06
C ASN A 128 -13.81 0.80 18.53
N ARG A 129 -14.93 1.50 18.34
CA ARG A 129 -15.08 2.89 18.78
C ARG A 129 -14.76 3.05 20.28
N GLY A 130 -13.95 4.04 20.61
CA GLY A 130 -13.46 4.30 21.97
C GLY A 130 -12.26 3.46 22.39
N LYS A 131 -11.73 2.61 21.50
CA LYS A 131 -10.50 1.80 21.69
C LYS A 131 -9.56 1.97 20.51
N GLU A 132 -9.49 3.19 19.98
CA GLU A 132 -8.74 3.50 18.76
C GLU A 132 -7.23 3.22 18.93
N VAL A 133 -6.70 3.52 20.12
CA VAL A 133 -5.28 3.34 20.45
C VAL A 133 -4.91 1.86 20.51
N GLU A 134 -5.69 1.05 21.22
CA GLU A 134 -5.44 -0.40 21.30
C GLU A 134 -5.58 -1.03 19.91
N THR A 135 -6.63 -0.66 19.18
CA THR A 135 -6.88 -1.14 17.82
C THR A 135 -5.72 -0.84 16.89
N PHE A 136 -5.14 0.37 16.97
CA PHE A 136 -4.00 0.77 16.15
C PHE A 136 -2.72 -0.03 16.49
N LYS A 137 -2.45 -0.22 17.79
CA LYS A 137 -1.25 -0.95 18.26
C LYS A 137 -1.27 -2.41 17.79
N GLU A 138 -2.45 -3.02 17.73
CA GLU A 138 -2.65 -4.40 17.27
C GLU A 138 -2.60 -4.56 15.74
N GLN A 139 -2.63 -3.47 14.96
CA GLN A 139 -2.56 -3.56 13.50
C GLN A 139 -1.24 -4.17 13.03
N ASP A 140 -1.30 -4.98 11.98
CA ASP A 140 -0.11 -5.43 11.28
C ASP A 140 0.52 -4.27 10.46
N PRO A 141 1.78 -4.41 10.00
CA PRO A 141 2.49 -3.34 9.30
C PRO A 141 1.79 -2.85 8.02
N VAL A 142 1.11 -3.74 7.29
CA VAL A 142 0.38 -3.39 6.07
C VAL A 142 -0.86 -2.57 6.42
N SER A 143 -1.58 -2.94 7.46
CA SER A 143 -2.73 -2.16 7.93
C SER A 143 -2.31 -0.75 8.41
N ARG A 144 -1.16 -0.63 9.09
CA ARG A 144 -0.60 0.70 9.44
C ARG A 144 -0.21 1.50 8.20
N LEU A 145 0.32 0.85 7.16
CA LEU A 145 0.61 1.50 5.88
C LEU A 145 -0.67 2.06 5.23
N PHE A 146 -1.75 1.29 5.21
CA PHE A 146 -3.02 1.77 4.65
C PHE A 146 -3.57 3.00 5.40
N ILE A 147 -3.48 3.01 6.72
CA ILE A 147 -3.86 4.16 7.55
C ILE A 147 -3.00 5.38 7.19
N LEU A 148 -1.68 5.21 7.09
CA LEU A 148 -0.77 6.29 6.75
C LEU A 148 -1.02 6.83 5.34
N LYS A 149 -1.22 5.94 4.35
CA LYS A 149 -1.57 6.30 2.98
C LYS A 149 -2.88 7.09 2.92
N ALA A 150 -3.91 6.63 3.62
CA ALA A 150 -5.19 7.33 3.66
C ALA A 150 -5.03 8.73 4.27
N LEU A 151 -4.21 8.88 5.30
CA LEU A 151 -3.93 10.18 5.90
C LEU A 151 -3.17 11.12 4.93
N CYS A 152 -2.24 10.58 4.12
CA CYS A 152 -1.57 11.34 3.06
C CYS A 152 -2.58 11.83 2.00
N GLU A 153 -3.56 11.02 1.64
CA GLU A 153 -4.61 11.44 0.71
C GLU A 153 -5.53 12.51 1.29
N VAL A 154 -5.92 12.42 2.56
CA VAL A 154 -6.62 13.53 3.22
C VAL A 154 -5.76 14.80 3.18
N ARG A 155 -4.44 14.66 3.37
CA ARG A 155 -3.49 15.79 3.37
C ARG A 155 -3.38 16.45 1.99
N LEU A 156 -3.52 15.70 0.90
CA LEU A 156 -3.54 16.24 -0.48
C LEU A 156 -4.75 17.14 -0.74
N GLU A 157 -5.88 16.86 -0.09
CA GLU A 157 -7.13 17.63 -0.23
C GLU A 157 -7.12 18.94 0.58
N GLN A 158 -6.03 19.27 1.28
CA GLN A 158 -5.95 20.48 2.09
C GLN A 158 -5.41 21.67 1.29
N ASP A 159 -5.90 22.87 1.61
CA ASP A 159 -5.66 24.11 0.85
C ASP A 159 -4.17 24.42 0.64
N ASP A 160 -3.32 24.17 1.63
CA ASP A 160 -1.89 24.44 1.56
C ASP A 160 -1.17 23.51 0.57
N ALA A 161 -1.54 22.24 0.48
CA ALA A 161 -1.02 21.32 -0.53
C ALA A 161 -1.44 21.77 -1.95
N VAL A 162 -2.70 22.16 -2.13
CA VAL A 162 -3.22 22.67 -3.41
C VAL A 162 -2.57 23.99 -3.81
N CYS A 163 -2.43 24.92 -2.86
CA CYS A 163 -1.75 26.20 -3.05
C CYS A 163 -0.29 26.00 -3.44
N TYR A 164 0.42 25.08 -2.77
CA TYR A 164 1.81 24.77 -3.09
C TYR A 164 2.00 24.33 -4.55
N ILE A 165 1.22 23.34 -5.01
CA ILE A 165 1.28 22.90 -6.42
C ILE A 165 1.01 24.08 -7.35
N THR A 166 -0.06 24.83 -7.07
CA THR A 166 -0.49 25.96 -7.91
C THR A 166 0.58 27.05 -7.99
N ASP A 167 1.24 27.36 -6.88
CA ASP A 167 2.23 28.43 -6.80
C ASP A 167 3.56 28.02 -7.43
N GLU A 168 3.99 26.77 -7.28
CA GLU A 168 5.15 26.25 -8.00
C GLU A 168 4.91 26.18 -9.51
N MET A 169 3.71 25.79 -9.94
CA MET A 169 3.36 25.83 -11.36
C MET A 169 3.40 27.26 -11.94
N LYS A 170 2.97 28.28 -11.17
CA LYS A 170 3.11 29.70 -11.57
C LYS A 170 4.57 30.12 -11.72
N LYS A 171 5.49 29.50 -10.97
CA LYS A 171 6.95 29.72 -11.09
C LYS A 171 7.58 28.99 -12.28
N GLY A 172 6.79 28.22 -13.03
CA GLY A 172 7.24 27.47 -14.21
C GLY A 172 7.66 26.03 -13.91
N VAL A 173 7.39 25.51 -12.70
CA VAL A 173 7.62 24.10 -12.38
C VAL A 173 6.67 23.22 -13.18
N SER A 174 7.19 22.18 -13.83
CA SER A 174 6.39 21.22 -14.58
C SER A 174 5.51 20.37 -13.66
N ILE A 175 4.30 20.04 -14.13
CA ILE A 175 3.39 19.14 -13.41
C ILE A 175 4.00 17.75 -13.12
N GLY A 176 4.95 17.31 -13.96
CA GLY A 176 5.67 16.05 -13.78
C GLY A 176 6.54 15.98 -12.51
N ASN A 177 6.79 17.12 -11.86
CA ASN A 177 7.49 17.13 -10.57
C ASN A 177 6.56 16.75 -9.40
N PHE A 178 5.25 16.91 -9.55
CA PHE A 178 4.25 16.54 -8.56
C PHE A 178 3.65 15.17 -8.86
N ARG A 179 3.40 14.90 -10.14
CA ARG A 179 2.85 13.65 -10.63
C ARG A 179 3.97 12.78 -11.19
N LYS A 180 4.17 11.59 -10.61
CA LYS A 180 5.12 10.63 -11.18
C LYS A 180 4.64 10.13 -12.53
N ASP A 181 5.52 10.25 -13.50
CA ASP A 181 5.45 9.52 -14.76
C ASP A 181 6.19 8.19 -14.61
N LYS A 182 5.79 7.19 -15.40
CA LYS A 182 6.54 5.94 -15.47
C LYS A 182 7.96 6.21 -15.95
N LEU A 183 8.92 5.51 -15.36
CA LEU A 183 10.32 5.59 -15.76
C LEU A 183 10.50 4.97 -17.16
N GLY A 184 9.86 3.82 -17.38
CA GLY A 184 9.97 3.10 -18.63
C GLY A 184 9.10 1.83 -18.63
N SER A 185 9.22 1.06 -19.71
CA SER A 185 8.54 -0.23 -19.83
C SER A 185 9.50 -1.25 -20.44
N ALA A 186 9.51 -2.47 -19.92
CA ALA A 186 10.26 -3.58 -20.50
C ALA A 186 9.47 -4.24 -21.65
N SER A 187 10.17 -5.06 -22.42
CA SER A 187 9.61 -5.76 -23.59
C SER A 187 8.50 -6.76 -23.24
N ASP A 188 8.48 -7.25 -21.99
CA ASP A 188 7.45 -8.15 -21.45
C ASP A 188 6.19 -7.41 -20.99
N GLY A 189 6.18 -6.08 -21.06
CA GLY A 189 5.07 -5.23 -20.65
C GLY A 189 5.15 -4.73 -19.21
N ALA A 190 6.19 -5.11 -18.45
CA ALA A 190 6.40 -4.59 -17.10
C ALA A 190 6.68 -3.08 -17.14
N ILE A 191 6.10 -2.34 -16.19
CA ILE A 191 6.27 -0.89 -16.07
C ILE A 191 7.19 -0.61 -14.88
N TYR A 192 8.14 0.30 -15.06
CA TYR A 192 9.09 0.67 -14.02
C TYR A 192 8.80 2.07 -13.51
N TRP A 193 8.94 2.25 -12.19
CA TRP A 193 8.67 3.50 -11.49
C TRP A 193 9.83 3.83 -10.56
N TYR A 194 10.25 5.09 -10.55
CA TYR A 194 11.32 5.57 -9.69
C TYR A 194 10.79 6.55 -8.63
N VAL A 195 11.06 6.25 -7.37
CA VAL A 195 10.75 7.11 -6.22
C VAL A 195 12.03 7.25 -5.39
N GLY A 196 12.33 8.47 -4.96
CA GLY A 196 13.51 8.69 -4.12
C GLY A 196 14.27 9.98 -4.43
N ASP A 197 15.15 10.29 -3.50
CA ASP A 197 16.15 11.35 -3.50
C ASP A 197 17.23 11.00 -2.46
N SER A 198 18.13 11.96 -2.17
CA SER A 198 19.19 11.78 -1.18
C SER A 198 18.69 11.58 0.26
N THR A 199 17.44 11.95 0.57
CA THR A 199 16.87 11.85 1.92
C THR A 199 16.15 10.52 2.11
N ILE A 200 15.22 10.20 1.20
CA ILE A 200 14.42 8.96 1.26
C ILE A 200 15.24 7.75 0.82
N GLY A 201 16.28 7.97 0.01
CA GLY A 201 16.99 6.91 -0.70
C GLY A 201 16.30 6.56 -2.02
N HIS A 202 17.06 5.94 -2.91
CA HIS A 202 16.65 5.65 -4.29
C HIS A 202 15.95 4.31 -4.37
N ARG A 203 14.75 4.26 -4.96
CA ARG A 203 13.97 3.02 -5.12
C ARG A 203 13.42 2.86 -6.52
N LEU A 204 13.56 1.63 -7.04
CA LEU A 204 12.96 1.20 -8.29
C LEU A 204 11.85 0.20 -8.00
N TYR A 205 10.68 0.49 -8.55
CA TYR A 205 9.52 -0.38 -8.48
C TYR A 205 9.20 -0.94 -9.85
N LYS A 206 8.65 -2.15 -9.86
CA LYS A 206 8.15 -2.85 -11.03
C LYS A 206 6.65 -3.10 -10.83
N GLU A 207 5.88 -2.81 -11.87
CA GLU A 207 4.48 -3.11 -12.00
C GLU A 207 4.28 -4.15 -13.11
N ASP A 208 3.77 -5.31 -12.75
CA ASP A 208 3.39 -6.38 -13.68
C ASP A 208 1.87 -6.39 -13.86
N VAL A 209 1.42 -6.11 -15.09
CA VAL A 209 0.01 -6.14 -15.47
C VAL A 209 -0.34 -7.49 -16.08
N LEU A 210 -0.87 -8.38 -15.26
CA LEU A 210 -1.35 -9.70 -15.68
C LEU A 210 -2.81 -9.60 -16.14
N VAL A 211 -3.02 -9.59 -17.45
CA VAL A 211 -4.37 -9.65 -18.03
C VAL A 211 -4.82 -11.10 -18.14
N GLY A 212 -5.62 -11.54 -17.18
CA GLY A 212 -6.23 -12.86 -17.20
C GLY A 212 -7.49 -12.89 -18.07
N PHE A 213 -7.44 -13.65 -19.17
CA PHE A 213 -8.66 -14.07 -19.86
C PHE A 213 -9.20 -15.32 -19.16
N LYS A 214 -10.43 -15.27 -18.65
CA LYS A 214 -11.12 -16.49 -18.22
C LYS A 214 -11.45 -17.31 -19.47
N ASN A 215 -10.51 -18.16 -19.87
CA ASN A 215 -10.73 -19.13 -20.92
C ASN A 215 -11.78 -20.14 -20.42
N ASN A 216 -12.98 -20.05 -21.00
CA ASN A 216 -14.12 -20.95 -20.80
C ASN A 216 -15.02 -20.71 -19.58
N TRP A 217 -15.92 -19.74 -19.73
CA TRP A 217 -17.33 -20.03 -19.39
C TRP A 217 -18.14 -19.67 -20.64
N LYS A 218 -18.55 -20.67 -21.42
CA LYS A 218 -19.67 -20.49 -22.35
C LYS A 218 -20.89 -20.17 -21.48
N GLY A 219 -21.07 -18.89 -21.18
CA GLY A 219 -22.33 -18.38 -20.66
C GLY A 219 -23.41 -18.72 -21.68
N LYS A 220 -24.60 -19.07 -21.18
CA LYS A 220 -25.76 -19.47 -21.99
C LYS A 220 -26.14 -18.47 -23.11
N ASP A 221 -25.59 -17.24 -23.10
CA ASP A 221 -25.98 -16.13 -23.99
C ASP A 221 -24.80 -15.45 -24.72
N GLY A 222 -23.63 -16.10 -24.88
CA GLY A 222 -22.57 -15.59 -25.78
C GLY A 222 -21.91 -14.26 -25.38
N ARG A 223 -22.10 -13.76 -24.15
CA ARG A 223 -21.38 -12.57 -23.65
C ARG A 223 -19.95 -12.91 -23.26
N LEU A 224 -18.99 -12.21 -23.87
CA LEU A 224 -17.57 -12.21 -23.47
C LEU A 224 -17.47 -11.81 -21.99
N THR A 225 -16.79 -12.63 -21.19
CA THR A 225 -16.46 -12.30 -19.81
C THR A 225 -15.43 -11.16 -19.79
N LYS A 226 -15.65 -10.14 -18.96
CA LYS A 226 -14.72 -9.02 -18.80
C LYS A 226 -13.35 -9.58 -18.34
N PRO A 227 -12.22 -9.19 -18.96
CA PRO A 227 -10.91 -9.62 -18.51
C PRO A 227 -10.68 -9.17 -17.05
N VAL A 228 -10.01 -10.03 -16.28
CA VAL A 228 -9.56 -9.69 -14.92
C VAL A 228 -8.14 -9.18 -15.06
N THR A 229 -7.94 -7.90 -14.80
CA THR A 229 -6.61 -7.30 -14.68
C THR A 229 -6.12 -7.55 -13.27
N ASN A 230 -5.04 -8.32 -13.13
CA ASN A 230 -4.32 -8.46 -11.88
C ASN A 230 -3.05 -7.61 -11.98
N ILE A 231 -2.87 -6.69 -11.05
CA ILE A 231 -1.74 -5.76 -11.02
C ILE A 231 -0.88 -6.16 -9.82
N GLN A 232 0.38 -6.52 -10.08
CA GLN A 232 1.35 -6.85 -9.04
C GLN A 232 2.43 -5.78 -9.00
N TRP A 233 2.79 -5.34 -7.80
CA TRP A 233 3.85 -4.37 -7.58
C TRP A 233 4.93 -4.98 -6.71
N GLU A 234 6.18 -4.65 -7.02
CA GLU A 234 7.31 -4.98 -6.15
C GLU A 234 8.42 -3.94 -6.23
N THR A 235 9.18 -3.82 -5.14
CA THR A 235 10.44 -3.07 -5.13
C THR A 235 11.52 -3.99 -5.67
N VAL A 236 12.16 -3.59 -6.76
CA VAL A 236 13.21 -4.37 -7.42
C VAL A 236 14.61 -3.85 -7.08
N ALA A 237 14.77 -2.57 -6.74
CA ALA A 237 16.05 -2.02 -6.28
C ALA A 237 15.87 -1.02 -5.14
N THR A 238 16.77 -1.09 -4.16
CA THR A 238 16.85 -0.21 -2.98
C THR A 238 18.26 0.32 -2.70
N ASN A 239 19.28 -0.21 -3.37
CA ASN A 239 20.67 0.20 -3.24
C ASN A 239 21.41 0.11 -4.58
N LEU A 240 22.57 0.76 -4.68
CA LEU A 240 23.35 0.85 -5.92
C LEU A 240 23.63 -0.52 -6.55
N ASP A 241 23.99 -1.52 -5.75
CA ASP A 241 24.31 -2.85 -6.25
C ASP A 241 23.09 -3.49 -6.94
N GLU A 242 21.91 -3.43 -6.32
CA GLU A 242 20.65 -3.89 -6.92
C GLU A 242 20.29 -3.11 -8.20
N PHE A 243 20.55 -1.80 -8.22
CA PHE A 243 20.34 -1.00 -9.44
C PHE A 243 21.27 -1.45 -10.58
N LEU A 244 22.54 -1.73 -10.28
CA LEU A 244 23.51 -2.22 -11.26
C LEU A 244 23.13 -3.61 -11.77
N GLU A 245 22.68 -4.51 -10.89
CA GLU A 245 22.21 -5.84 -11.28
C GLU A 245 21.02 -5.79 -12.23
N ILE A 246 20.06 -4.89 -12.02
CA ILE A 246 18.90 -4.80 -12.91
C ILE A 246 19.26 -4.06 -14.21
N SER A 247 20.21 -3.13 -14.17
CA SER A 247 20.65 -2.37 -15.34
C SER A 247 21.12 -3.25 -16.51
N VAL A 248 21.67 -4.44 -16.24
CA VAL A 248 22.11 -5.39 -17.27
C VAL A 248 20.95 -6.04 -18.03
N THR A 249 19.73 -5.95 -17.48
CA THR A 249 18.50 -6.53 -18.03
C THR A 249 17.70 -5.48 -18.80
N PHE A 250 18.06 -4.20 -18.68
CA PHE A 250 17.34 -3.10 -19.29
C PHE A 250 17.83 -2.73 -20.69
N PRO A 251 16.95 -2.15 -21.54
CA PRO A 251 17.37 -1.39 -22.72
C PRO A 251 18.33 -0.26 -22.32
N ALA A 252 19.28 0.07 -23.20
CA ALA A 252 20.36 1.04 -22.93
C ALA A 252 19.87 2.40 -22.38
N GLU A 253 18.66 2.84 -22.73
CA GLU A 253 18.06 4.09 -22.25
C GLU A 253 17.82 4.10 -20.73
N MET A 254 17.40 2.97 -20.14
CA MET A 254 17.22 2.88 -18.69
C MET A 254 18.53 2.61 -17.95
N PHE A 255 19.54 2.04 -18.62
CA PHE A 255 20.90 1.88 -18.08
C PHE A 255 21.56 3.23 -17.79
N PHE A 256 21.52 4.17 -18.74
CA PHE A 256 22.05 5.52 -18.54
C PHE A 256 21.32 6.27 -17.43
N MET A 257 20.01 6.07 -17.27
CA MET A 257 19.26 6.66 -16.16
C MET A 257 19.68 6.09 -14.80
N CYS A 258 19.87 4.77 -14.67
CA CYS A 258 20.28 4.16 -13.40
C CYS A 258 21.63 4.71 -12.90
N ILE A 259 22.57 4.96 -13.82
CA ILE A 259 23.86 5.59 -13.48
C ILE A 259 23.67 7.05 -13.05
N SER A 260 22.75 7.81 -13.66
CA SER A 260 22.55 9.23 -13.32
C SER A 260 21.80 9.48 -12.00
N LEU A 261 21.25 8.42 -11.38
CA LEU A 261 20.51 8.51 -10.12
C LEU A 261 21.44 8.46 -8.89
N PHE A 262 22.73 8.19 -9.09
CA PHE A 262 23.79 8.14 -8.05
C PHE A 262 24.97 9.02 -8.44
#